data_AF-A0A2G9YEX3-F1
#
_entry.id   AF-A0A2G9YEX3-F1
#
_cell.length_a   1.000
_cell.length_b   1.000
_cell.length_c   1.000
_cell.angle_alpha   90.00
_cell.angle_beta   90.00
_cell.angle_gamma   90.00
#
_symmetry.space_group_name_H-M   'P 1'
#
loop_
_entity.id
_entity.type
_entity.pdbx_description
1 polymer ?
#
loop_
_entity_poly.entity_id
_entity_poly.type
_entity_poly.pdbx_seq_one_letter_code
_entity_poly.pdbx_strand_id
1 'polypeptide(L)'
;MNTSSKIPPIQYFRYAILFIIFLEILSYGAYLYPLFNKITFLVILFITLVLALEKLEYGLYVLLAELFIGSKGYLFYFEAGGISVSIRIALFLIIVSVWLAGLVRDTNRTRIKTLTVTNKLLRWYYLLFIFILWGVIWGILRGNSFNNVFFDFNAWIYF
;
A
#
# COMPACT_ATOMS: atom_id res chain seq x y z
N MET A 1 -10.87 15.46 -35.44
CA MET A 1 -10.72 14.25 -34.58
C MET A 1 -11.60 14.47 -33.35
N ASN A 2 -12.76 13.81 -33.30
CA ASN A 2 -13.78 14.02 -32.27
C ASN A 2 -13.43 13.17 -31.04
N THR A 3 -12.79 13.76 -30.03
CA THR A 3 -12.61 13.11 -28.72
C THR A 3 -13.92 13.20 -27.96
N SER A 4 -14.84 12.27 -28.22
CA SER A 4 -15.96 12.02 -27.32
C SER A 4 -15.38 11.44 -26.02
N SER A 5 -15.15 12.31 -25.04
CA SER A 5 -14.98 11.91 -23.65
C SER A 5 -16.28 11.25 -23.21
N LYS A 6 -16.32 9.92 -23.28
CA LYS A 6 -17.42 9.13 -22.73
C LYS A 6 -17.45 9.41 -21.23
N ILE A 7 -18.34 10.29 -20.81
CA ILE A 7 -18.71 10.48 -19.41
C ILE A 7 -19.06 9.08 -18.88
N PRO A 8 -18.47 8.62 -17.76
CA PRO A 8 -18.80 7.32 -17.20
C PRO A 8 -20.32 7.28 -16.95
N PRO A 9 -21.04 6.24 -17.40
CA PRO A 9 -22.48 6.19 -17.24
C PRO A 9 -22.85 6.24 -15.76
N ILE A 10 -23.94 6.96 -15.45
CA ILE A 10 -24.44 7.27 -14.10
C ILE A 10 -24.53 6.03 -13.17
N GLN A 11 -24.61 4.84 -13.77
CA GLN A 11 -24.68 3.54 -13.10
C GLN A 11 -23.39 3.22 -12.33
N TYR A 12 -22.20 3.45 -12.89
CA TYR A 12 -20.93 3.17 -12.20
C TYR A 12 -20.75 4.07 -10.96
N PHE A 13 -21.18 5.33 -11.07
CA PHE A 13 -21.17 6.25 -9.94
C PHE A 13 -22.08 5.78 -8.80
N ARG A 14 -23.28 5.26 -9.12
CA ARG A 14 -24.19 4.67 -8.14
C ARG A 14 -23.58 3.44 -7.46
N TYR A 15 -22.95 2.53 -8.22
CA TYR A 15 -22.28 1.36 -7.65
C TYR A 15 -21.10 1.76 -6.76
N ALA A 16 -20.31 2.77 -7.14
CA ALA A 16 -19.21 3.26 -6.32
C ALA A 16 -19.70 3.83 -4.98
N ILE A 17 -20.77 4.62 -4.96
CA ILE A 17 -21.36 5.14 -3.72
C ILE A 17 -21.88 4.00 -2.84
N LEU A 18 -22.61 3.04 -3.42
CA LEU A 18 -23.10 1.88 -2.67
C LEU A 18 -21.96 1.07 -2.07
N PHE A 19 -20.86 0.91 -2.82
CA PHE A 19 -19.67 0.21 -2.36
C PHE A 19 -18.96 0.95 -1.22
N ILE A 20 -18.86 2.29 -1.28
CA ILE A 20 -18.31 3.11 -0.21
C ILE A 20 -19.15 2.96 1.06
N ILE A 21 -20.47 3.11 0.96
CA ILE A 21 -21.39 2.96 2.10
C ILE A 21 -21.28 1.55 2.70
N PHE A 22 -21.21 0.52 1.85
CA PHE A 22 -21.03 -0.86 2.29
C PHE A 22 -19.72 -1.05 3.06
N LEU A 23 -18.61 -0.48 2.57
CA LEU A 23 -17.32 -0.53 3.25
C LEU A 23 -17.32 0.25 4.57
N GLU A 24 -18.02 1.37 4.67
CA GLU A 24 -18.18 2.09 5.94
C GLU A 24 -19.00 1.29 6.96
N ILE A 25 -20.07 0.62 6.53
CA ILE A 25 -20.85 -0.27 7.41
C ILE A 25 -19.99 -1.43 7.90
N LEU A 26 -19.19 -2.04 7.01
CA LEU A 26 -18.23 -3.08 7.38
C LEU A 26 -17.17 -2.56 8.34
N SER A 27 -16.65 -1.34 8.13
CA SER A 27 -15.69 -0.70 9.03
C SER A 27 -16.30 -0.44 10.41
N TYR A 28 -17.55 0.00 10.47
CA TYR A 28 -18.27 0.16 11.73
C TYR A 28 -18.45 -1.20 12.45
N GLY A 29 -18.80 -2.25 11.72
CA GLY A 29 -18.85 -3.62 12.27
C GLY A 29 -17.50 -4.11 12.77
N ALA A 30 -16.41 -3.80 12.06
CA ALA A 30 -15.04 -4.11 12.48
C ALA A 30 -14.58 -3.31 13.69
N TYR A 31 -15.07 -2.08 13.87
CA TYR A 31 -14.81 -1.30 15.06
C TYR A 31 -15.44 -1.92 16.32
N LEU A 32 -16.68 -2.43 16.21
CA LEU A 32 -17.39 -3.05 17.34
C LEU A 32 -16.84 -4.43 17.73
N TYR A 33 -16.36 -5.21 16.75
CA TYR A 33 -15.90 -6.58 16.96
C TYR A 33 -14.44 -6.76 16.54
N PRO A 34 -13.47 -6.78 17.48
CA PRO A 34 -12.04 -6.92 17.17
C PRO A 34 -11.70 -8.18 16.38
N LEU A 35 -12.43 -9.27 16.60
CA LEU A 35 -12.23 -10.54 15.87
C LEU A 35 -12.68 -10.42 14.40
N PHE A 36 -13.76 -9.68 14.14
CA PHE A 36 -14.26 -9.41 12.80
C PHE A 36 -13.31 -8.50 12.02
N ASN A 37 -12.69 -7.52 12.67
CA ASN A 37 -11.65 -6.69 12.07
C ASN A 37 -10.46 -7.53 11.59
N LYS A 38 -9.92 -8.40 12.46
CA LYS A 38 -8.78 -9.27 12.13
C LYS A 38 -9.07 -10.22 10.96
N ILE A 39 -10.26 -10.83 10.94
CA ILE A 39 -10.67 -11.72 9.86
C ILE A 39 -10.80 -10.93 8.55
N THR A 40 -11.49 -9.79 8.56
CA THR A 40 -11.69 -8.97 7.36
C THR A 40 -10.37 -8.44 6.81
N PHE A 41 -9.48 -7.99 7.70
CA PHE A 41 -8.11 -7.60 7.36
C PHE A 41 -7.37 -8.72 6.63
N LEU A 42 -7.37 -9.93 7.17
CA LEU A 42 -6.66 -11.07 6.60
C LEU A 42 -7.27 -11.50 5.26
N VAL A 43 -8.60 -11.51 5.14
CA VAL A 43 -9.30 -11.84 3.90
C VAL A 43 -8.96 -10.86 2.78
N ILE A 44 -9.05 -9.55 3.04
CA ILE A 44 -8.70 -8.53 2.04
C ILE A 44 -7.22 -8.68 1.64
N LEU A 45 -6.34 -8.85 2.62
CA LEU A 45 -4.91 -9.04 2.40
C LEU A 45 -4.62 -10.25 1.51
N PHE A 46 -5.28 -11.37 1.77
CA PHE A 46 -5.13 -12.59 1.00
C PHE A 46 -5.65 -12.43 -0.44
N ILE A 47 -6.82 -11.82 -0.61
CA ILE A 47 -7.37 -11.53 -1.94
C ILE A 47 -6.42 -10.63 -2.73
N THR A 48 -5.91 -9.56 -2.13
CA THR A 48 -4.95 -8.67 -2.80
C THR A 48 -3.66 -9.40 -3.17
N LEU A 49 -3.15 -10.29 -2.30
CA LEU A 49 -1.95 -11.07 -2.60
C LEU A 49 -2.17 -11.96 -3.83
N VAL A 50 -3.28 -12.70 -3.88
CA VAL A 50 -3.61 -13.57 -5.04
C VAL A 50 -3.76 -12.73 -6.32
N LEU A 51 -4.49 -11.62 -6.26
CA LEU A 51 -4.67 -10.73 -7.40
C LEU A 51 -3.34 -10.12 -7.86
N ALA A 52 -2.47 -9.70 -6.93
CA ALA A 52 -1.17 -9.12 -7.25
C ALA A 52 -0.23 -10.15 -7.89
N LEU A 53 -0.31 -11.42 -7.50
CA LEU A 53 0.47 -12.51 -8.11
C LEU A 53 0.02 -12.82 -9.55
N GLU A 54 -1.27 -12.70 -9.87
CA GLU A 54 -1.75 -12.85 -11.25
C GLU A 54 -1.36 -11.65 -12.11
N LYS A 55 -1.70 -10.44 -11.67
CA LYS A 55 -1.30 -9.17 -12.30
C LYS A 55 -1.13 -8.08 -11.25
N LEU A 56 0.06 -7.48 -11.23
CA LEU A 56 0.38 -6.38 -10.31
C LEU A 56 -0.63 -5.22 -10.40
N GLU A 57 -1.20 -4.98 -11.59
CA GLU A 57 -2.21 -3.95 -11.85
C GLU A 57 -3.46 -4.13 -10.99
N TYR A 58 -3.93 -5.36 -10.77
CA TYR A 58 -5.10 -5.62 -9.93
C TYR A 58 -4.83 -5.34 -8.46
N GLY A 59 -3.63 -5.69 -7.98
CA GLY A 59 -3.19 -5.31 -6.63
C GLY A 59 -3.15 -3.79 -6.45
N LEU A 60 -2.60 -3.07 -7.43
CA LEU A 60 -2.58 -1.60 -7.45
C LEU A 60 -3.97 -0.98 -7.43
N TYR A 61 -4.94 -1.52 -8.16
CA TYR A 61 -6.32 -1.03 -8.11
C TYR A 61 -6.95 -1.19 -6.73
N VAL A 62 -6.68 -2.30 -6.03
CA VAL A 62 -7.17 -2.49 -4.65
C VAL A 62 -6.51 -1.48 -3.70
N LEU A 63 -5.20 -1.25 -3.83
CA LEU A 63 -4.51 -0.23 -3.04
C LEU A 63 -5.07 1.17 -3.29
N LEU A 64 -5.31 1.53 -4.56
CA LEU A 64 -5.90 2.83 -4.91
C LEU A 64 -7.33 2.96 -4.37
N ALA A 65 -8.13 1.91 -4.45
CA ALA A 65 -9.46 1.89 -3.87
C ALA A 65 -9.42 2.11 -2.35
N GLU A 66 -8.50 1.44 -1.64
CA GLU A 66 -8.27 1.69 -0.22
C GLU A 66 -7.81 3.13 0.02
N LEU A 67 -6.96 3.70 -0.82
CA LEU A 67 -6.46 5.06 -0.66
C LEU A 67 -7.58 6.12 -0.82
N PHE A 68 -8.52 5.89 -1.74
CA PHE A 68 -9.64 6.79 -1.98
C PHE A 68 -10.72 6.70 -0.90
N ILE A 69 -10.96 5.49 -0.38
CA ILE A 69 -12.04 5.22 0.58
C ILE A 69 -11.53 5.42 2.02
N GLY A 70 -10.30 4.94 2.28
CA GLY A 70 -9.62 5.08 3.55
C GLY A 70 -9.06 6.48 3.70
N SER A 71 -9.66 7.30 4.56
CA SER A 71 -9.07 8.61 4.89
C SER A 71 -7.73 8.44 5.62
N LYS A 72 -7.73 7.79 6.80
CA LYS A 72 -6.51 7.54 7.59
C LYS A 72 -5.91 6.14 7.42
N GLY A 73 -6.51 5.29 6.59
CA GLY A 73 -6.09 3.89 6.41
C GLY A 73 -6.43 2.94 7.55
N TYR A 74 -7.18 3.40 8.57
CA TYR A 74 -7.60 2.59 9.73
C TYR A 74 -8.97 1.92 9.54
N LEU A 75 -9.48 1.79 8.30
CA LEU A 75 -10.71 1.04 8.00
C LEU A 75 -10.65 -0.37 8.61
N PHE A 76 -9.49 -1.00 8.47
CA PHE A 76 -9.13 -2.24 9.12
C PHE A 76 -7.69 -2.11 9.63
N TYR A 77 -7.44 -2.67 10.81
CA TYR A 77 -6.14 -2.64 11.43
C TYR A 77 -5.89 -3.94 12.16
N PHE A 78 -4.65 -4.38 12.13
CA PHE A 78 -4.20 -5.53 12.89
C PHE A 78 -3.42 -5.05 14.11
N GLU A 79 -4.01 -5.27 15.28
CA GLU A 79 -3.37 -5.05 16.56
C GLU A 79 -2.81 -6.37 17.12
N ALA A 80 -1.49 -6.41 17.27
CA ALA A 80 -0.77 -7.47 17.98
C ALA A 80 0.34 -6.87 18.84
N GLY A 81 0.33 -7.15 20.15
CA GLY A 81 1.39 -6.75 21.07
C GLY A 81 1.61 -5.24 21.22
N GLY A 82 0.59 -4.41 20.99
CA GLY A 82 0.69 -2.94 21.03
C GLY A 82 1.14 -2.27 19.72
N ILE A 83 1.28 -3.05 18.65
CA ILE A 83 1.57 -2.55 17.30
C ILE A 83 0.28 -2.57 16.50
N SER A 84 -0.14 -1.41 15.98
CA SER A 84 -1.33 -1.25 15.14
C SER A 84 -0.94 -1.08 13.68
N VAL A 85 -0.91 -2.17 12.91
CA VAL A 85 -0.60 -2.11 11.47
C VAL A 85 -1.89 -1.85 10.69
N SER A 86 -1.92 -0.77 9.94
CA SER A 86 -3.06 -0.42 9.08
C SER A 86 -3.09 -1.28 7.82
N ILE A 87 -4.29 -1.51 7.27
CA ILE A 87 -4.46 -2.30 6.04
C ILE A 87 -3.70 -1.69 4.86
N ARG A 88 -3.64 -0.36 4.78
CA ARG A 88 -2.87 0.37 3.78
C ARG A 88 -1.41 -0.06 3.73
N ILE A 89 -0.75 -0.09 4.88
CA ILE A 89 0.66 -0.45 4.99
C ILE A 89 0.84 -1.91 4.57
N ALA A 90 -0.08 -2.79 4.98
CA ALA A 90 -0.02 -4.20 4.65
C ALA A 90 -0.21 -4.46 3.13
N LEU A 91 -1.16 -3.77 2.48
CA LEU A 91 -1.37 -3.82 1.03
C LEU A 91 -0.17 -3.28 0.26
N PHE A 92 0.39 -2.15 0.70
CA PHE A 92 1.57 -1.55 0.09
C PHE A 92 2.77 -2.49 0.16
N LEU A 93 3.03 -3.09 1.33
CA LEU A 93 4.10 -4.07 1.51
C LEU A 93 3.93 -5.28 0.58
N ILE A 94 2.71 -5.78 0.39
CA ILE A 94 2.44 -6.88 -0.55
C ILE A 94 2.77 -6.48 -1.98
N ILE A 95 2.28 -5.33 -2.44
CA ILE A 95 2.49 -4.89 -3.82
C ILE A 95 3.97 -4.66 -4.10
N VAL A 96 4.69 -4.00 -3.19
CA VAL A 96 6.13 -3.79 -3.30
C VAL A 96 6.88 -5.13 -3.26
N SER A 97 6.49 -6.06 -2.38
CA SER A 97 7.13 -7.38 -2.28
C SER A 97 6.92 -8.21 -3.53
N VAL A 98 5.70 -8.26 -4.08
CA VAL A 98 5.39 -8.97 -5.32
C VAL A 98 6.12 -8.35 -6.50
N TRP A 99 6.17 -7.02 -6.57
CA TRP A 99 6.92 -6.29 -7.61
C TRP A 99 8.42 -6.58 -7.53
N LEU A 100 9.02 -6.51 -6.34
CA LEU A 100 10.42 -6.85 -6.11
C LEU A 100 10.72 -8.31 -6.45
N ALA A 101 9.85 -9.24 -6.05
CA ALA A 101 9.99 -10.66 -6.40
C ALA A 101 9.94 -10.87 -7.92
N GLY A 102 9.06 -10.15 -8.61
CA GLY A 102 9.02 -10.09 -10.07
C GLY A 102 10.32 -9.57 -10.68
N LEU A 103 10.88 -8.48 -10.14
CA LEU A 103 12.13 -7.88 -10.61
C LEU A 103 13.34 -8.82 -10.42
N VAL A 104 13.39 -9.56 -9.30
CA VAL A 104 14.45 -10.55 -9.04
C VAL A 104 14.31 -11.75 -9.97
N ARG A 105 13.07 -12.23 -10.20
CA ARG A 105 12.79 -13.37 -11.08
C ARG A 105 13.09 -13.04 -12.54
N ASP A 106 12.79 -11.82 -12.98
CA ASP A 106 13.03 -11.33 -14.31
C ASP A 106 14.45 -10.73 -14.40
N THR A 107 15.47 -11.60 -14.32
CA THR A 107 16.93 -11.30 -14.35
C THR A 107 17.39 -10.73 -15.71
N ASN A 108 16.54 -10.00 -16.44
CA ASN A 108 16.93 -9.28 -17.63
C ASN A 108 17.59 -7.94 -17.24
N ARG A 109 18.93 -7.99 -17.11
CA ARG A 109 19.85 -6.87 -16.79
C ARG A 109 19.62 -5.57 -17.60
N THR A 110 18.90 -5.63 -18.71
CA THR A 110 18.63 -4.50 -19.61
C THR A 110 17.63 -3.48 -19.04
N ARG A 111 16.60 -3.90 -18.28
CA ARG A 111 15.65 -2.95 -17.63
C ARG A 111 16.25 -2.18 -16.45
N ILE A 112 17.15 -2.82 -15.71
CA ILE A 112 17.83 -2.19 -14.56
C ILE A 112 18.80 -1.10 -15.06
N LYS A 113 19.49 -1.33 -16.18
CA LYS A 113 20.42 -0.35 -16.77
C LYS A 113 19.73 0.93 -17.24
N THR A 114 18.49 0.87 -17.73
CA THR A 114 17.75 2.07 -18.18
C THR A 114 17.30 2.97 -17.03
N LEU A 115 17.10 2.44 -15.82
CA LEU A 115 16.79 3.26 -14.64
C LEU A 115 18.02 4.02 -14.13
N THR A 116 19.22 3.50 -14.35
CA THR A 116 20.46 4.06 -13.77
C THR A 116 21.13 5.20 -14.55
N VAL A 117 20.77 5.48 -15.81
CA VAL A 117 21.67 6.24 -16.71
C VAL A 117 21.25 7.68 -17.05
N THR A 118 20.02 8.15 -16.80
CA THR A 118 19.60 9.43 -17.43
C THR A 118 18.89 10.48 -16.58
N ASN A 119 18.93 10.45 -15.24
CA ASN A 119 18.28 11.52 -14.47
C ASN A 119 19.06 12.01 -13.25
N LYS A 120 19.48 13.29 -13.30
CA LYS A 120 20.06 14.05 -12.17
C LYS A 120 19.15 14.06 -10.94
N LEU A 121 17.84 13.92 -11.14
CA LEU A 121 16.82 13.76 -10.09
C LEU A 121 16.97 12.44 -9.31
N LEU A 122 17.33 11.34 -9.96
CA LEU A 122 17.48 10.02 -9.31
C LEU A 122 18.57 10.05 -8.23
N ARG A 123 19.63 10.84 -8.43
CA ARG A 123 20.71 11.02 -7.46
C ARG A 123 20.21 11.60 -6.13
N TRP A 124 19.27 12.56 -6.18
CA TRP A 124 18.70 13.17 -4.99
C TRP A 124 17.78 12.19 -4.25
N TYR A 125 16.98 11.39 -4.97
CA TYR A 125 16.18 10.32 -4.37
C TYR A 125 17.04 9.23 -3.72
N TYR A 126 18.17 8.83 -4.33
CA TYR A 126 19.10 7.88 -3.72
C TYR A 126 19.73 8.42 -2.43
N LEU A 127 20.10 9.70 -2.38
CA LEU A 127 20.60 10.34 -1.17
C LEU A 127 19.54 10.33 -0.07
N LEU A 128 18.30 10.71 -0.39
CA LEU A 128 17.16 10.64 0.53
C LEU A 128 16.98 9.22 1.07
N PHE A 129 17.00 8.22 0.20
CA PHE A 129 16.85 6.81 0.59
C PHE A 129 17.96 6.35 1.56
N ILE A 130 19.21 6.79 1.34
CA ILE A 130 20.33 6.50 2.26
C ILE A 130 20.09 7.15 3.62
N PHE A 131 19.63 8.41 3.68
CA PHE A 131 19.33 9.09 4.94
C PHE A 131 18.17 8.43 5.69
N ILE A 132 17.15 7.98 4.97
CA ILE A 132 16.01 7.25 5.54
C ILE A 132 16.49 5.91 6.13
N LEU A 133 17.27 5.11 5.38
CA LEU A 133 17.85 3.85 5.90
C LEU A 133 18.77 4.09 7.10
N TRP A 134 19.57 5.15 7.06
CA TRP A 134 20.42 5.54 8.18
C TRP A 134 19.61 5.86 9.43
N GLY A 135 18.51 6.61 9.29
CA GLY A 135 17.57 6.92 10.37
C GLY A 135 16.93 5.66 10.98
N VAL A 136 16.54 4.68 10.15
CA VAL A 136 16.00 3.39 10.62
C VAL A 136 17.05 2.60 11.40
N ILE A 137 18.26 2.46 10.86
CA ILE A 137 19.35 1.71 11.49
C ILE A 137 19.72 2.33 12.84
N TRP A 138 19.88 3.65 12.90
CA TRP A 138 20.18 4.34 14.15
C TRP A 138 19.02 4.34 15.15
N GLY A 139 17.78 4.36 14.68
CA GLY A 139 16.59 4.21 15.52
C GLY A 139 16.57 2.84 16.21
N ILE A 140 16.88 1.77 15.48
CA ILE A 140 16.96 0.41 16.03
C ILE A 140 18.14 0.28 17.00
N LEU A 141 19.32 0.82 16.66
CA LEU A 141 20.53 0.74 17.50
C LEU A 141 20.41 1.51 18.82
N ARG A 142 19.56 2.55 18.90
CA ARG A 142 19.32 3.32 20.13
C ARG A 142 18.27 2.70 21.06
N GLY A 143 17.71 1.53 20.71
CA GLY A 143 16.72 0.85 21.54
C GLY A 143 15.33 1.48 21.52
N ASN A 144 15.01 2.31 20.51
CA ASN A 144 13.63 2.76 20.31
C ASN A 144 12.73 1.58 19.96
N SER A 145 11.46 1.65 20.35
CA SER A 145 10.49 0.63 19.98
C SER A 145 10.40 0.49 18.45
N PHE A 146 10.45 -0.74 17.95
CA PHE A 146 10.36 -1.05 16.51
C PHE A 146 9.16 -0.35 15.86
N ASN A 147 8.08 -0.19 16.62
CA ASN A 147 6.87 0.50 16.21
C ASN A 147 7.11 1.96 15.80
N ASN A 148 7.84 2.72 16.62
CA ASN A 148 8.11 4.14 16.35
C ASN A 148 9.00 4.30 15.13
N VAL A 149 10.05 3.47 15.02
CA VAL A 149 10.97 3.49 13.87
C VAL A 149 10.26 3.10 12.59
N PHE A 150 9.34 2.13 12.65
CA PHE A 150 8.55 1.69 11.50
C PHE A 150 7.56 2.76 11.02
N PHE A 151 6.86 3.44 11.93
CA PHE A 151 5.94 4.52 11.56
C PHE A 151 6.67 5.74 11.01
N ASP A 152 7.83 6.10 11.58
CA ASP A 152 8.67 7.17 11.05
C ASP A 152 9.12 6.83 9.62
N PHE A 153 9.61 5.61 9.40
CA PHE A 153 10.01 5.14 8.06
C PHE A 153 8.85 5.17 7.05
N ASN A 154 7.66 4.69 7.47
CA ASN A 154 6.47 4.72 6.64
C ASN A 154 6.10 6.14 6.20
N ALA A 155 6.22 7.13 7.09
CA ALA A 155 5.92 8.53 6.76
C ALA A 155 6.83 9.07 5.64
N TRP A 156 8.09 8.63 5.57
CA TRP A 156 9.04 9.05 4.54
C TRP A 156 8.86 8.35 3.19
N ILE A 157 8.33 7.12 3.15
CA ILE A 157 8.06 6.40 1.89
C ILE A 157 6.79 6.88 1.19
N TYR A 158 5.83 7.41 1.95
CA TYR A 158 4.57 7.92 1.41
C TYR A 158 4.66 9.34 0.80
N PHE A 159 5.79 10.04 0.99
CA PHE A 159 6.02 11.42 0.54
C PHE A 159 6.86 11.48 -0.74
#